data_AF-A0A529LEW3-F1
#
_entry.id   AF-A0A529LEW3-F1
#
_cell.length_a   1.000
_cell.length_b   1.000
_cell.length_c   1.000
_cell.angle_alpha   90.00
_cell.angle_beta   90.00
_cell.angle_gamma   90.00
#
_symmetry.space_group_name_H-M   'P 1'
#
loop_
_entity.id
_entity.type
_entity.pdbx_description
1 polymer ?
#
loop_
_entity_poly.entity_id
_entity_poly.type
_entity_poly.pdbx_seq_one_letter_code
_entity_poly.pdbx_strand_id
1 'polypeptide(L)'
;LCDRFLDSSRVYQGVTGGIDPAFMDALEQVAINGMMPDMTLIFDIDPAEGLRRATLRRGTEAVADRFEKETLAIHQARREAFLAIAKAEPERCIVIDAAAEPDAVENVVTAAVFAALAARTPARDRQATPA
;
A
#
# COMPACT_ATOMS: atom_id res chain seq x y z
N LEU A 1 -3.46 4.69 11.18
CA LEU A 1 -3.75 3.88 9.98
C LEU A 1 -4.14 4.83 8.87
N CYS A 2 -3.55 4.68 7.68
CA CYS A 2 -3.79 5.56 6.54
C CYS A 2 -4.08 4.70 5.31
N ASP A 3 -5.18 4.98 4.60
CA ASP A 3 -5.48 4.35 3.31
C ASP A 3 -4.82 5.18 2.21
N ARG A 4 -3.78 4.59 1.61
CA ARG A 4 -2.83 5.21 0.66
C ARG A 4 -1.94 6.27 1.29
N PHE A 5 -0.70 6.31 0.81
CA PHE A 5 0.31 7.30 1.19
C PHE A 5 1.26 7.49 -0.02
N LEU A 6 2.51 7.90 0.23
CA LEU A 6 3.55 8.14 -0.76
C LEU A 6 3.71 7.04 -1.82
N ASP A 7 3.64 5.76 -1.44
CA ASP A 7 3.79 4.64 -2.38
C ASP A 7 2.73 4.72 -3.51
N SER A 8 1.51 5.18 -3.18
CA SER A 8 0.49 5.43 -4.22
C SER A 8 0.89 6.57 -5.14
N SER A 9 1.49 7.64 -4.63
CA SER A 9 1.98 8.74 -5.47
C SER A 9 3.08 8.27 -6.43
N ARG A 10 4.05 7.49 -5.93
CA ARG A 10 5.13 6.90 -6.74
C ARG A 10 4.57 6.06 -7.90
N VAL A 11 3.53 5.26 -7.64
CA VAL A 11 2.91 4.38 -8.65
C VAL A 11 2.03 5.14 -9.63
N TYR A 12 1.07 5.93 -9.12
CA TYR A 12 0.04 6.55 -9.94
C TYR A 12 0.53 7.79 -10.68
N GLN A 13 1.39 8.59 -10.06
CA GLN A 13 1.93 9.81 -10.67
C GLN A 13 3.30 9.56 -11.30
N GLY A 14 4.17 8.81 -10.64
CA GLY A 14 5.49 8.46 -11.20
C GLY A 14 5.37 7.46 -12.34
N VAL A 15 5.31 6.17 -11.99
CA VAL A 15 5.45 5.07 -12.97
C VAL A 15 4.38 5.10 -14.05
N THR A 16 3.12 5.32 -13.68
CA THR A 16 2.00 5.29 -14.64
C THR A 16 1.47 6.66 -15.02
N GLY A 17 1.85 7.71 -14.29
CA GLY A 17 1.44 9.09 -14.56
C GLY A 17 2.41 9.85 -15.46
N GLY A 18 3.59 9.27 -15.76
CA GLY A 18 4.57 9.85 -16.68
C GLY A 18 5.35 11.02 -16.10
N ILE A 19 5.36 11.17 -14.77
CA ILE A 19 6.21 12.17 -14.12
C ILE A 19 7.66 11.67 -14.10
N ASP A 20 8.58 12.57 -14.44
CA ASP A 20 10.02 12.32 -14.36
C ASP A 20 10.44 11.83 -12.96
N PRO A 21 11.25 10.75 -12.86
CA PRO A 21 11.64 10.19 -11.56
C PRO A 21 12.36 11.19 -10.65
N ALA A 22 13.27 12.02 -11.17
CA ALA A 22 13.99 12.98 -10.35
C ALA A 22 13.05 14.08 -9.81
N PHE A 23 12.03 14.44 -10.60
CA PHE A 23 10.98 15.34 -10.12
C PHE A 23 10.09 14.68 -9.06
N MET A 24 9.74 13.40 -9.21
CA MET A 24 9.00 12.66 -8.17
C MET A 24 9.79 12.61 -6.86
N ASP A 25 11.09 12.33 -6.91
CA ASP A 25 11.96 12.30 -5.74
C ASP A 25 12.01 13.67 -5.03
N ALA A 26 12.11 14.76 -5.81
CA ALA A 26 12.08 16.11 -5.26
C ALA A 26 10.75 16.42 -4.56
N LEU A 27 9.61 16.03 -5.17
CA LEU A 27 8.28 16.21 -4.58
C LEU A 27 8.14 15.41 -3.28
N GLU A 28 8.64 14.17 -3.25
CA GLU A 28 8.64 13.34 -2.06
C GLU A 28 9.42 14.01 -0.92
N GLN A 29 10.65 14.47 -1.18
CA GLN A 29 11.48 15.12 -0.17
C GLN A 29 10.79 16.34 0.43
N VAL A 30 10.17 17.17 -0.40
CA VAL A 30 9.46 18.37 0.07
C VAL A 30 8.17 18.02 0.81
N ALA A 31 7.42 17.02 0.34
CA ALA A 31 6.09 16.71 0.87
C ALA A 31 6.13 16.00 2.22
N ILE A 32 7.06 15.05 2.40
CA ILE A 32 7.09 14.21 3.60
C ILE A 32 8.36 14.39 4.45
N ASN A 33 9.41 15.01 3.91
CA ASN A 33 10.68 15.27 4.62
C ASN A 33 11.21 14.05 5.40
N GLY A 34 11.25 12.89 4.73
CA GLY A 34 11.72 11.63 5.31
C GLY A 34 10.74 10.92 6.26
N MET A 35 9.53 11.46 6.48
CA MET A 35 8.49 10.79 7.27
C MET A 35 7.89 9.62 6.50
N MET A 36 8.47 8.44 6.70
CA MET A 36 8.01 7.19 6.08
C MET A 36 7.13 6.38 7.05
N PRO A 37 6.16 5.60 6.53
CA PRO A 37 5.47 4.60 7.33
C PRO A 37 6.47 3.54 7.80
N ASP A 38 6.40 3.17 9.08
CA ASP A 38 7.18 2.03 9.58
C ASP A 38 6.72 0.69 8.98
N MET A 39 5.49 0.65 8.48
CA MET A 39 4.87 -0.52 7.87
C MET A 39 3.87 -0.08 6.81
N THR A 40 3.99 -0.65 5.61
CA THR A 40 3.03 -0.53 4.50
C THR A 40 2.52 -1.91 4.14
N LEU A 41 1.19 -2.08 4.14
CA LEU A 41 0.52 -3.27 3.65
C LEU A 41 0.16 -3.08 2.17
N ILE A 42 0.70 -3.93 1.30
CA ILE A 42 0.42 -3.92 -0.14
C ILE A 42 -0.50 -5.10 -0.44
N PHE A 43 -1.76 -4.79 -0.72
CA PHE A 43 -2.76 -5.78 -1.11
C PHE A 43 -2.60 -6.12 -2.59
N ASP A 44 -1.92 -7.22 -2.88
CA ASP A 44 -1.72 -7.71 -4.24
C ASP A 44 -2.94 -8.48 -4.72
N ILE A 45 -3.46 -8.11 -5.89
CA ILE A 45 -4.56 -8.80 -6.54
C ILE A 45 -4.40 -8.71 -8.05
N ASP A 46 -4.90 -9.72 -8.75
CA ASP A 46 -5.05 -9.62 -10.20
C ASP A 46 -5.88 -8.38 -10.58
N PRO A 47 -5.42 -7.53 -11.51
CA PRO A 47 -6.12 -6.31 -11.88
C PRO A 47 -7.53 -6.53 -12.41
N ALA A 48 -7.78 -7.62 -13.15
CA ALA A 48 -9.10 -7.90 -13.69
C ALA A 48 -10.07 -8.27 -12.56
N GLU A 49 -9.62 -9.07 -11.60
CA GLU A 49 -10.40 -9.38 -10.40
C GLU A 49 -10.64 -8.14 -9.53
N GLY A 50 -9.62 -7.29 -9.34
CA GLY A 50 -9.73 -6.03 -8.61
C GLY A 50 -10.78 -5.10 -9.24
N LEU A 51 -10.76 -4.95 -10.57
CA LEU A 51 -11.75 -4.17 -11.32
C LEU A 51 -13.16 -4.78 -11.23
N ARG A 52 -13.27 -6.12 -11.27
CA ARG A 52 -14.54 -6.82 -11.08
C ARG A 52 -15.14 -6.52 -9.70
N ARG A 53 -14.34 -6.64 -8.63
CA ARG A 53 -14.76 -6.32 -7.24
C ARG A 53 -15.14 -4.85 -7.09
N ALA A 54 -14.36 -3.94 -7.66
CA ALA A 54 -14.66 -2.50 -7.63
C ALA A 54 -16.01 -2.19 -8.32
N THR A 55 -16.26 -2.84 -9.48
CA THR A 55 -17.52 -2.69 -10.23
C THR A 55 -18.72 -3.20 -9.44
N LEU A 56 -18.60 -4.36 -8.79
CA LEU A 56 -19.66 -4.89 -7.92
C LEU A 56 -19.94 -3.96 -6.73
N ARG A 57 -18.90 -3.40 -6.11
CA ARG A 57 -19.05 -2.47 -4.97
C ARG A 57 -19.71 -1.15 -5.37
N ARG A 58 -19.40 -0.63 -6.56
CA ARG A 58 -20.01 0.61 -7.08
C ARG A 58 -21.50 0.45 -7.39
N GLY A 59 -21.94 -0.75 -7.78
CA GLY A 59 -23.30 -0.98 -8.27
C GLY A 59 -23.54 -0.36 -9.65
N THR A 60 -24.74 -0.55 -10.19
CA THR A 60 -25.11 -0.13 -11.57
C THR A 60 -25.35 1.37 -11.75
N GLU A 61 -25.43 2.14 -10.66
CA GLU A 61 -25.83 3.56 -10.70
C GLU A 61 -24.67 4.56 -10.55
N ALA A 62 -23.47 4.07 -10.20
CA ALA A 62 -22.30 4.94 -9.98
C ALA A 62 -21.36 4.98 -11.19
N VAL A 63 -20.95 6.19 -11.58
CA VAL A 63 -19.97 6.42 -12.65
C VAL A 63 -18.59 5.96 -12.17
N ALA A 64 -17.89 5.16 -12.98
CA ALA A 64 -16.52 4.78 -12.71
C ALA A 64 -15.61 6.01 -12.56
N ASP A 65 -14.71 5.96 -11.58
CA ASP A 65 -13.65 6.95 -11.39
C ASP A 65 -12.77 7.03 -12.66
N ARG A 66 -12.16 8.19 -12.92
CA ARG A 66 -11.10 8.39 -13.91
C ARG A 66 -10.10 7.23 -13.92
N PHE A 67 -9.63 6.76 -12.75
CA PHE A 67 -8.64 5.68 -12.68
C PHE A 67 -9.21 4.30 -13.01
N GLU A 68 -10.51 4.08 -12.82
CA GLU A 68 -11.19 2.83 -13.14
C GLU A 68 -11.57 2.73 -14.63
N LYS A 69 -11.51 3.86 -15.34
CA LYS A 69 -11.69 3.94 -16.80
C LYS A 69 -10.39 3.66 -17.56
N GLU A 70 -9.28 3.48 -16.85
CA GLU A 70 -8.00 3.20 -17.47
C GLU A 70 -7.92 1.75 -17.95
N THR A 71 -6.97 1.48 -18.83
CA THR A 71 -6.84 0.17 -19.46
C THR A 71 -6.32 -0.86 -18.47
N LEU A 72 -6.69 -2.12 -18.68
CA LEU A 72 -6.16 -3.24 -17.89
C LEU A 72 -4.62 -3.25 -17.86
N ALA A 73 -3.97 -2.86 -18.97
CA ALA A 73 -2.53 -2.74 -19.06
C ALA A 73 -1.95 -1.71 -18.08
N ILE A 74 -2.62 -0.57 -17.86
CA ILE A 74 -2.18 0.42 -16.87
C ILE A 74 -2.34 -0.14 -15.46
N HIS A 75 -3.45 -0.84 -15.16
CA HIS A 75 -3.60 -1.48 -13.85
C HIS A 75 -2.54 -2.56 -13.59
N GLN A 76 -2.17 -3.33 -14.62
CA GLN A 76 -1.09 -4.30 -14.55
C GLN A 76 0.26 -3.62 -14.26
N ALA A 77 0.57 -2.53 -14.97
CA ALA A 77 1.77 -1.74 -14.71
C ALA A 77 1.81 -1.17 -13.29
N ARG A 78 0.66 -0.75 -12.74
CA ARG A 78 0.57 -0.30 -11.34
C ARG A 78 0.82 -1.41 -10.34
N ARG A 79 0.24 -2.59 -10.56
CA ARG A 79 0.50 -3.77 -9.74
C ARG A 79 1.99 -4.08 -9.70
N GLU A 80 2.62 -4.15 -10.87
CA GLU A 80 4.06 -4.40 -10.99
C GLU A 80 4.89 -3.33 -10.27
N ALA A 81 4.51 -2.06 -10.35
CA ALA A 81 5.18 -0.98 -9.65
C ALA A 81 5.07 -1.09 -8.12
N PHE A 82 3.90 -1.45 -7.57
CA PHE A 82 3.75 -1.72 -6.14
C PHE A 82 4.60 -2.91 -5.69
N LEU A 83 4.63 -4.00 -6.46
CA LEU A 83 5.47 -5.17 -6.17
C LEU A 83 6.96 -4.83 -6.25
N ALA A 84 7.36 -3.94 -7.16
CA ALA A 84 8.73 -3.44 -7.24
C ALA A 84 9.12 -2.63 -5.99
N ILE A 85 8.23 -1.78 -5.47
CA ILE A 85 8.43 -1.07 -4.19
C ILE A 85 8.57 -2.08 -3.05
N ALA A 86 7.69 -3.08 -2.98
CA ALA A 86 7.76 -4.10 -1.94
C ALA A 86 9.08 -4.88 -1.95
N LYS A 87 9.60 -5.16 -3.14
CA LYS A 87 10.88 -5.84 -3.33
C LYS A 87 12.08 -4.95 -2.97
N ALA A 88 11.98 -3.65 -3.23
CA ALA A 88 13.04 -2.69 -2.94
C ALA A 88 13.13 -2.31 -1.46
N GLU A 89 12.00 -2.33 -0.75
CA GLU A 89 11.88 -1.89 0.65
C GLU A 89 11.21 -2.98 1.53
N PRO A 90 11.78 -4.21 1.58
CA PRO A 90 11.18 -5.36 2.24
C PRO A 90 11.09 -5.23 3.76
N GLU A 91 11.85 -4.32 4.36
CA GLU A 91 11.83 -4.04 5.81
C GLU A 91 10.55 -3.35 6.29
N ARG A 92 9.89 -2.56 5.41
CA ARG A 92 8.63 -1.86 5.74
C ARG A 92 7.45 -2.36 4.94
N CYS A 93 7.65 -2.95 3.77
CA CYS A 93 6.57 -3.37 2.89
C CYS A 93 6.24 -4.86 3.07
N ILE A 94 4.97 -5.14 3.33
CA ILE A 94 4.45 -6.50 3.45
C ILE A 94 3.37 -6.70 2.39
N VAL A 95 3.60 -7.67 1.50
CA VAL A 95 2.64 -8.05 0.46
C VAL A 95 1.62 -9.02 1.03
N ILE A 96 0.35 -8.72 0.83
CA ILE A 96 -0.80 -9.51 1.25
C ILE A 96 -1.53 -10.00 0.00
N ASP A 97 -1.74 -11.31 -0.11
CA ASP A 97 -2.60 -11.86 -1.17
C ASP A 97 -4.05 -11.46 -0.91
N ALA A 98 -4.55 -10.52 -1.69
CA ALA A 98 -5.91 -10.00 -1.59
C ALA A 98 -6.90 -10.76 -2.48
N ALA A 99 -6.46 -11.79 -3.23
CA ALA A 99 -7.36 -12.69 -3.95
C ALA A 99 -8.08 -13.66 -2.99
N ALA A 100 -7.50 -13.96 -1.84
CA ALA A 100 -8.09 -14.80 -0.80
C ALA A 100 -9.42 -14.25 -0.24
N GLU A 101 -10.14 -15.10 0.49
CA GLU A 101 -11.38 -14.73 1.18
C GLU A 101 -11.15 -13.65 2.24
N PRO A 102 -12.10 -12.73 2.49
CA PRO A 102 -11.93 -11.61 3.41
C PRO A 102 -11.40 -12.00 4.79
N ASP A 103 -11.93 -13.06 5.38
CA ASP A 103 -11.50 -13.55 6.70
C ASP A 103 -10.05 -14.04 6.69
N ALA A 104 -9.61 -14.68 5.59
CA ALA A 104 -8.23 -15.11 5.45
C ALA A 104 -7.28 -13.91 5.32
N VAL A 105 -7.66 -12.91 4.54
CA VAL A 105 -6.92 -11.65 4.41
C VAL A 105 -6.82 -10.92 5.75
N GLU A 106 -7.93 -10.81 6.48
CA GLU A 106 -7.98 -10.18 7.80
C GLU A 106 -7.05 -10.87 8.80
N ASN A 107 -7.07 -12.21 8.84
CA ASN A 107 -6.19 -12.98 9.72
C ASN A 107 -4.71 -12.70 9.44
N VAL A 108 -4.30 -12.67 8.16
CA VAL A 108 -2.91 -12.38 7.78
C VAL A 108 -2.52 -10.95 8.14
N VAL A 109 -3.38 -9.96 7.83
CA VAL A 109 -3.15 -8.55 8.17
C VAL A 109 -3.01 -8.38 9.68
N THR A 110 -3.92 -8.97 10.44
CA THR A 110 -3.96 -8.88 11.90
C THR A 110 -2.68 -9.45 12.51
N ALA A 111 -2.27 -10.64 12.06
CA ALA A 111 -1.04 -11.27 12.51
C ALA A 111 0.20 -10.41 12.19
N ALA A 112 0.30 -9.86 10.96
CA ALA A 112 1.40 -9.02 10.54
C ALA A 112 1.49 -7.73 11.38
N VAL A 113 0.35 -7.05 11.59
CA VAL A 113 0.29 -5.80 12.37
C VAL A 113 0.66 -6.05 13.83
N PHE A 114 0.13 -7.09 14.47
CA PHE A 114 0.46 -7.38 15.87
C PHE A 114 1.93 -7.79 16.03
N ALA A 115 2.50 -8.55 15.09
CA ALA A 115 3.92 -8.87 15.10
C ALA A 115 4.78 -7.61 15.01
N ALA A 116 4.43 -6.67 14.12
CA ALA A 116 5.13 -5.40 13.98
C ALA A 116 5.01 -4.54 15.25
N LEU A 117 3.82 -4.45 15.85
CA LEU A 117 3.63 -3.71 17.11
C LEU A 117 4.42 -4.33 18.27
N ALA A 118 4.45 -5.65 18.37
CA ALA A 118 5.23 -6.35 19.39
C ALA A 118 6.74 -6.09 19.23
N ALA A 119 7.26 -6.16 18.00
CA ALA A 119 8.66 -5.86 17.70
C ALA A 119 9.04 -4.40 17.95
N ARG A 120 8.08 -3.49 17.75
CA ARG A 120 8.25 -2.06 17.99
C ARG A 120 8.10 -1.64 19.43
N THR A 121 7.63 -2.51 20.33
CA THR A 121 7.52 -2.20 21.76
C THR A 121 8.91 -2.32 22.40
N PRO A 122 9.65 -1.21 22.66
CA PRO A 122 10.92 -1.30 23.37
C PRO A 122 10.59 -1.18 24.86
N ALA A 123 10.87 -2.22 25.65
CA ALA A 123 11.10 -2.19 27.11
C ALA A 123 10.57 -0.96 27.90
N ARG A 124 9.29 -0.57 27.74
CA ARG A 124 8.72 0.57 28.49
C ARG A 124 8.55 0.21 29.98
N ASP A 125 8.77 -1.05 30.32
CA ASP A 125 8.73 -1.63 31.66
C ASP A 125 10.12 -1.89 32.30
N ARG A 126 11.24 -1.39 31.75
CA ARG A 126 12.55 -1.46 32.43
C ARG A 126 13.00 -0.18 33.16
N GLN A 127 12.10 0.80 33.30
CA GLN A 127 12.27 1.92 34.23
C GLN A 127 10.99 2.14 35.04
N ALA A 128 10.62 1.14 35.83
CA ALA A 128 9.71 1.34 36.95
C ALA A 128 10.06 0.36 38.09
N THR A 129 11.12 0.67 38.84
CA THR A 129 11.26 0.27 40.26
C THR A 129 12.26 1.21 40.94
N PRO A 130 12.20 1.40 42.27
CA PRO A 130 11.36 2.36 42.97
C PRO A 130 12.21 3.44 43.68
N ALA A 131 11.58 4.51 44.15
CA ALA A 131 12.07 5.31 45.27
C ALA A 131 10.89 5.68 46.16
#